data_AF-A0AAU8VGE3-F1
#
_entry.id   AF-A0AAU8VGE3-F1
#
_cell.length_a   1.000
_cell.length_b   1.000
_cell.length_c   1.000
_cell.angle_alpha   90.00
_cell.angle_beta   90.00
_cell.angle_gamma   90.00
#
_symmetry.space_group_name_H-M   'P 1'
#
loop_
_entity.id
_entity.type
_entity.pdbx_description
1 polymer ?
#
loop_
_entity_poly.entity_id
_entity_poly.type
_entity_poly.pdbx_seq_one_letter_code
_entity_poly.pdbx_strand_id
1 'polypeptide(L)'
;MRKIILIILFTLIYNVKAQKIPTYREVNVCEQEGMAGNFGFKFMGEKEYLSIIKDFEKKFKKTKNNYPDYYRLYILPSGGNPTDLFISLIPKSIVPEEDKKKKDYRVYGSEKILGVYYDLKTKKISKPYRDFILPDL
;
A
#
# COMPACT_ATOMS: atom_id res chain seq x y z
N MET A 1 47.09 -5.79 25.56
CA MET A 1 46.14 -4.66 25.57
C MET A 1 45.77 -4.12 24.19
N ARG A 2 46.72 -3.99 23.24
CA ARG A 2 46.46 -3.49 21.87
C ARG A 2 45.47 -4.32 21.02
N LYS A 3 45.32 -5.62 21.32
CA LYS A 3 44.40 -6.54 20.60
C LYS A 3 42.93 -6.44 21.05
N ILE A 4 42.67 -5.94 22.26
CA ILE A 4 41.29 -5.83 22.80
C ILE A 4 40.58 -4.58 22.24
N ILE A 5 41.33 -3.53 21.92
CA ILE A 5 40.81 -2.26 21.37
C ILE A 5 40.16 -2.48 19.98
N LEU A 6 40.71 -3.38 19.16
CA LEU A 6 40.16 -3.68 17.83
C LEU A 6 38.81 -4.41 17.86
N ILE A 7 38.53 -5.17 18.93
CA ILE A 7 37.28 -5.93 19.08
C ILE A 7 36.12 -4.99 19.45
N ILE A 8 36.40 -3.94 20.24
CA ILE A 8 35.42 -2.93 20.64
C ILE A 8 35.08 -1.99 19.47
N LEU A 9 36.03 -1.76 18.56
CA LEU A 9 35.77 -0.93 17.37
C LEU A 9 34.80 -1.61 16.40
N PHE A 10 34.82 -2.95 16.31
CA PHE A 10 33.91 -3.69 15.44
C PHE A 10 32.46 -3.71 15.96
N THR A 11 32.24 -3.72 17.28
CA THR A 11 30.87 -3.77 17.85
C THR A 11 30.13 -2.44 17.76
N LEU A 12 30.83 -1.29 17.69
CA LEU A 12 30.21 0.03 17.54
C LEU A 12 29.60 0.28 16.14
N ILE A 13 30.10 -0.41 15.11
CA ILE A 13 29.58 -0.31 13.72
C ILE A 13 28.29 -1.14 13.55
N TYR A 14 28.03 -2.10 14.44
CA TYR A 14 26.79 -2.89 14.48
C TYR A 14 25.62 -2.16 15.14
N ASN A 15 25.67 -0.82 15.26
CA ASN A 15 24.46 0.00 15.33
C ASN A 15 23.74 -0.02 13.97
N VAL A 16 23.39 -1.22 13.49
CA VAL A 16 22.39 -1.42 12.46
C VAL A 16 21.11 -0.92 13.10
N LYS A 17 20.81 0.37 12.89
CA LYS A 17 19.45 0.88 13.06
C LYS A 17 18.59 -0.04 12.22
N ALA A 18 17.86 -0.94 12.85
CA ALA A 18 16.83 -1.73 12.19
C ALA A 18 15.84 -0.71 11.61
N GLN A 19 16.05 -0.32 10.36
CA GLN A 19 15.10 0.54 9.66
C GLN A 19 13.82 -0.28 9.58
N LYS A 20 12.77 0.21 10.27
CA LYS A 20 11.44 -0.38 10.16
C LYS A 20 11.11 -0.43 8.68
N ILE A 21 11.00 -1.64 8.14
CA ILE A 21 10.59 -1.83 6.75
C ILE A 21 9.24 -1.14 6.63
N PRO A 22 9.07 -0.17 5.71
CA PRO A 22 7.83 0.57 5.62
C PRO A 22 6.69 -0.42 5.34
N THR A 23 5.52 -0.24 5.96
CA THR A 23 4.38 -1.16 5.75
C THR A 23 3.84 -1.06 4.32
N TYR A 24 3.99 0.13 3.72
CA TYR A 24 3.49 0.48 2.40
C TYR A 24 4.60 1.09 1.56
N ARG A 25 4.47 0.98 0.24
CA ARG A 25 5.32 1.71 -0.71
C ARG A 25 4.47 2.50 -1.69
N GLU A 26 4.98 3.65 -2.11
CA GLU A 26 4.38 4.45 -3.15
C GLU A 26 4.32 3.66 -4.46
N VAL A 27 3.20 3.78 -5.17
CA VAL A 27 3.04 3.28 -6.53
C VAL A 27 2.33 4.31 -7.39
N ASN A 28 2.76 4.43 -8.64
CA ASN A 28 2.04 5.13 -9.69
C ASN A 28 1.80 4.13 -10.83
N VAL A 29 0.57 3.64 -10.94
CA VAL A 29 0.21 2.62 -11.93
C VAL A 29 -0.90 3.19 -12.79
N CYS A 30 -0.68 3.23 -14.11
CA CYS A 30 -1.64 3.81 -15.05
C CYS A 30 -2.03 5.25 -14.66
N GLU A 31 -1.07 6.11 -14.31
CA GLU A 31 -1.29 7.52 -13.90
C GLU A 31 -2.13 7.68 -12.63
N GLN A 32 -2.39 6.58 -11.93
CA GLN A 32 -3.11 6.58 -10.66
C GLN A 32 -2.10 6.48 -9.52
N GLU A 33 -2.00 7.57 -8.77
CA GLU A 33 -1.16 7.66 -7.57
C GLU A 33 -1.80 6.91 -6.40
N GLY A 34 -0.94 6.26 -5.62
CA GLY A 34 -1.37 5.56 -4.43
C GLY A 34 -0.22 4.90 -3.67
N MET A 35 -0.62 3.98 -2.79
CA MET A 35 0.27 3.17 -1.98
C MET A 35 -0.14 1.71 -2.10
N ALA A 36 0.82 0.80 -1.98
CA ALA A 36 0.55 -0.63 -1.96
C ALA A 36 1.24 -1.29 -0.75
N GLY A 37 0.53 -2.18 -0.08
CA GLY A 37 1.04 -2.92 1.08
C GLY A 37 2.21 -3.84 0.71
N ASN A 38 3.26 -3.83 1.54
CA ASN A 38 4.47 -4.60 1.29
C ASN A 38 4.28 -6.12 1.37
N PHE A 39 3.22 -6.58 2.03
CA PHE A 39 2.85 -8.00 2.02
C PHE A 39 2.62 -8.53 0.61
N GLY A 40 1.90 -7.80 -0.25
CA GLY A 40 1.60 -8.26 -1.61
C GLY A 40 2.87 -8.46 -2.46
N PHE A 41 3.83 -7.55 -2.34
CA PHE A 41 5.11 -7.67 -3.04
C PHE A 41 5.95 -8.84 -2.52
N LYS A 42 5.91 -9.12 -1.22
CA LYS A 42 6.62 -10.25 -0.61
C LYS A 42 5.97 -11.60 -0.97
N PHE A 43 4.63 -11.65 -0.99
CA PHE A 43 3.89 -12.89 -1.17
C PHE A 43 3.77 -13.31 -2.65
N MET A 44 3.42 -12.38 -3.54
CA MET A 44 3.25 -12.68 -4.98
C MET A 44 4.51 -12.41 -5.80
N GLY A 45 5.44 -11.62 -5.27
CA GLY A 45 6.56 -11.08 -6.04
C GLY A 45 6.19 -9.79 -6.76
N GLU A 46 7.21 -8.98 -7.05
CA GLU A 46 7.04 -7.61 -7.54
C GLU A 46 6.27 -7.52 -8.86
N LYS A 47 6.68 -8.33 -9.84
CA LYS A 47 6.10 -8.32 -11.18
C LYS A 47 4.64 -8.73 -11.18
N GLU A 48 4.29 -9.77 -10.42
CA GLU A 48 2.93 -10.30 -10.36
C GLU A 48 1.99 -9.33 -9.65
N TYR A 49 2.40 -8.82 -8.48
CA TYR A 49 1.56 -7.89 -7.73
C TYR A 49 1.32 -6.58 -8.50
N LEU A 50 2.35 -6.01 -9.14
CA LEU A 50 2.17 -4.83 -10.00
C LEU A 50 1.29 -5.13 -11.23
N SER A 51 1.37 -6.34 -11.78
CA SER A 51 0.51 -6.76 -12.90
C SER A 51 -0.96 -6.80 -12.48
N ILE A 52 -1.26 -7.33 -11.29
CA ILE A 52 -2.60 -7.36 -10.70
C ILE A 52 -3.14 -5.94 -10.51
N ILE A 53 -2.35 -5.05 -9.90
CA ILE A 53 -2.74 -3.64 -9.71
C ILE A 53 -3.01 -2.96 -11.06
N LYS A 54 -2.15 -3.19 -12.06
CA LYS A 54 -2.31 -2.64 -13.41
C LYS A 54 -3.57 -3.14 -14.12
N ASP A 55 -3.89 -4.43 -13.96
CA ASP A 55 -5.10 -5.02 -14.54
C ASP A 55 -6.37 -4.44 -13.87
N PHE A 56 -6.35 -4.31 -12.54
CA PHE A 56 -7.40 -3.60 -11.80
C PHE A 56 -7.59 -2.18 -12.33
N GLU A 57 -6.54 -1.34 -12.35
CA GLU A 57 -6.66 0.06 -12.75
C GLU A 57 -7.16 0.22 -14.19
N LYS A 58 -6.68 -0.61 -15.12
CA LYS A 58 -7.17 -0.62 -16.50
C LYS A 58 -8.67 -0.91 -16.60
N LYS A 59 -9.19 -1.82 -15.77
CA LYS A 59 -10.61 -2.14 -15.73
C LYS A 59 -11.41 -1.07 -15.01
N PHE A 60 -10.91 -0.58 -13.89
CA PHE A 60 -11.56 0.44 -13.08
C PHE A 60 -11.71 1.77 -13.84
N LYS A 61 -10.70 2.16 -14.63
CA LYS A 61 -10.77 3.31 -15.54
C LYS A 61 -11.91 3.26 -16.56
N LYS A 62 -12.40 2.06 -16.92
CA LYS A 62 -13.53 1.90 -17.86
C LYS A 62 -14.89 2.08 -17.20
N THR A 63 -14.94 2.16 -15.87
CA THR A 63 -16.18 2.43 -15.14
C THR A 63 -16.55 3.92 -15.26
N LYS A 64 -17.85 4.25 -15.25
CA LYS A 64 -18.33 5.64 -15.38
C LYS A 64 -17.87 6.58 -14.25
N ASN A 65 -17.33 6.04 -13.16
CA ASN A 65 -16.89 6.80 -12.00
C ASN A 65 -15.61 6.16 -11.46
N ASN A 66 -14.47 6.51 -12.07
CA ASN A 66 -13.15 5.93 -11.77
C ASN A 66 -12.41 6.69 -10.67
N TYR A 67 -13.07 7.62 -9.96
CA TYR A 67 -12.54 8.32 -8.78
C TYR A 67 -11.12 8.93 -8.99
N PRO A 68 -10.94 9.87 -9.93
CA PRO A 68 -9.64 10.46 -10.23
C PRO A 68 -9.13 11.39 -9.10
N ASP A 69 -10.05 11.96 -8.33
CA ASP A 69 -9.76 12.82 -7.17
C ASP A 69 -9.50 12.04 -5.88
N TYR A 70 -9.18 10.75 -6.01
CA TYR A 70 -8.92 9.86 -4.89
C TYR A 70 -7.55 9.22 -5.07
N TYR A 71 -6.78 9.13 -3.98
CA TYR A 71 -5.63 8.23 -3.91
C TYR A 71 -6.09 6.78 -3.82
N ARG A 72 -5.19 5.85 -4.13
CA ARG A 72 -5.41 4.41 -3.95
C ARG A 72 -4.58 3.87 -2.81
N LEU A 73 -5.16 2.95 -2.05
CA LEU A 73 -4.42 2.08 -1.16
C LEU A 73 -4.73 0.64 -1.55
N TYR A 74 -3.74 -0.07 -2.11
CA TYR A 74 -3.85 -1.46 -2.54
C TYR A 74 -3.36 -2.40 -1.44
N ILE A 75 -4.28 -3.22 -0.91
CA ILE A 75 -4.03 -4.17 0.15
C ILE A 75 -4.30 -5.57 -0.37
N LEU A 76 -3.30 -6.43 -0.24
CA LEU A 76 -3.49 -7.86 -0.32
C LEU A 76 -3.63 -8.38 1.12
N PRO A 77 -4.77 -8.98 1.52
CA PRO A 77 -4.96 -9.47 2.88
C PRO A 77 -3.89 -10.48 3.27
N SER A 78 -3.33 -10.34 4.47
CA SER A 78 -2.44 -11.34 5.05
C SER A 78 -3.25 -12.46 5.71
N GLY A 79 -2.67 -13.67 5.81
CA GLY A 79 -3.27 -14.78 6.56
C GLY A 79 -3.88 -15.93 5.75
N GLY A 80 -3.54 -16.08 4.46
CA GLY A 80 -3.97 -17.22 3.65
C GLY A 80 -3.65 -17.03 2.17
N ASN A 81 -4.40 -17.73 1.31
CA ASN A 81 -4.41 -17.47 -0.13
C ASN A 81 -5.42 -16.36 -0.42
N PRO A 82 -4.99 -15.11 -0.66
CA PRO A 82 -5.90 -14.01 -0.90
C PRO A 82 -6.69 -14.26 -2.18
N THR A 83 -8.02 -14.14 -2.09
CA THR A 83 -8.94 -14.26 -3.22
C THR A 83 -9.18 -12.94 -3.91
N ASP A 84 -8.95 -11.83 -3.21
CA ASP A 84 -9.28 -10.48 -3.65
C ASP A 84 -8.14 -9.51 -3.36
N LEU A 85 -7.97 -8.52 -4.23
CA LEU A 85 -7.25 -7.30 -3.94
C LEU A 85 -8.23 -6.29 -3.33
N PHE A 86 -7.87 -5.71 -2.20
CA PHE A 86 -8.64 -4.71 -1.49
C PHE A 86 -8.10 -3.33 -1.88
N ILE A 87 -8.99 -2.41 -2.28
CA ILE A 87 -8.62 -1.06 -2.71
C ILE A 87 -9.42 -0.06 -1.89
N SER A 88 -8.73 0.71 -1.04
CA SER A 88 -9.34 1.89 -0.43
C SER A 88 -9.16 3.10 -1.35
N LEU A 89 -10.27 3.77 -1.65
CA LEU A 89 -10.35 5.03 -2.37
C LEU A 89 -10.36 6.15 -1.33
N ILE A 90 -9.28 6.92 -1.27
CA ILE A 90 -9.11 7.97 -0.26
C ILE A 90 -9.24 9.34 -0.94
N PRO A 91 -10.29 10.13 -0.65
CA PRO A 91 -10.43 11.45 -1.28
C PRO A 91 -9.20 12.32 -1.05
N LYS A 92 -8.64 12.90 -2.10
CA LYS A 92 -7.46 13.79 -1.98
C LYS A 92 -7.73 15.01 -1.09
N SER A 93 -9.00 15.40 -0.96
CA SER A 93 -9.46 16.53 -0.15
C SER A 93 -9.38 16.31 1.37
N ILE A 94 -9.30 15.05 1.82
CA ILE A 94 -9.24 14.74 3.26
C ILE A 94 -7.83 14.43 3.75
N VAL A 95 -6.85 14.28 2.84
CA VAL A 95 -5.46 14.01 3.20
C VAL A 95 -4.77 15.34 3.54
N PRO A 96 -4.15 15.46 4.73
CA PRO A 96 -3.37 16.65 5.09
C PRO A 96 -2.21 16.92 4.11
N GLU A 97 -1.90 18.19 3.83
CA GLU A 97 -0.81 18.57 2.92
C GLU A 97 0.56 18.05 3.37
N GLU A 98 0.79 17.98 4.68
CA GLU A 98 2.01 17.40 5.26
C GLU A 98 2.18 15.91 4.92
N ASP A 99 1.08 15.17 4.84
CA ASP A 99 1.09 13.74 4.59
C ASP A 99 1.13 13.46 3.08
N LYS A 100 0.52 14.32 2.26
CA LYS A 100 0.75 14.34 0.80
C LYS A 100 2.22 14.50 0.46
N LYS A 101 2.94 15.40 1.14
CA LYS A 101 4.39 15.61 0.95
C LYS A 101 5.21 14.37 1.32
N LYS A 102 4.80 13.65 2.36
CA LYS A 102 5.41 12.37 2.77
C LYS A 102 4.96 11.18 1.92
N LYS A 103 3.96 11.39 1.06
CA LYS A 103 3.28 10.36 0.26
C LYS A 103 2.66 9.25 1.11
N ASP A 104 2.22 9.61 2.31
CA ASP A 104 1.38 8.76 3.15
C ASP A 104 -0.05 9.27 3.04
N TYR A 105 -0.89 8.59 2.28
CA TYR A 105 -2.25 9.05 2.02
C TYR A 105 -3.27 8.50 3.02
N ARG A 106 -2.84 7.74 4.03
CA ARG A 106 -3.76 7.06 4.96
C ARG A 106 -4.43 8.07 5.87
N VAL A 107 -5.76 8.03 5.91
CA VAL A 107 -6.56 8.80 6.87
C VAL A 107 -7.39 7.82 7.70
N TYR A 108 -7.07 7.69 8.97
CA TYR A 108 -7.68 6.68 9.83
C TYR A 108 -9.09 7.09 10.29
N GLY A 109 -10.01 6.11 10.32
CA GLY A 109 -11.38 6.31 10.85
C GLY A 109 -12.28 7.25 10.06
N SER A 110 -11.86 7.72 8.86
CA SER A 110 -12.67 8.63 8.05
C SER A 110 -13.75 7.88 7.28
N GLU A 111 -15.00 8.28 7.50
CA GLU A 111 -16.18 7.72 6.82
C GLU A 111 -16.29 8.10 5.33
N LYS A 112 -15.45 9.05 4.88
CA LYS A 112 -15.38 9.50 3.49
C LYS A 112 -14.59 8.55 2.59
N ILE A 113 -13.93 7.54 3.18
CA ILE A 113 -13.19 6.53 2.45
C ILE A 113 -14.18 5.50 1.89
N LEU A 114 -13.93 5.09 0.65
CA LEU A 114 -14.69 4.02 0.00
C LEU A 114 -13.80 2.82 -0.20
N GLY A 115 -14.37 1.63 -0.11
CA GLY A 115 -13.69 0.38 -0.41
C GLY A 115 -14.19 -0.20 -1.73
N VAL A 116 -13.29 -0.88 -2.42
CA VAL A 116 -13.57 -1.68 -3.62
C VAL A 116 -12.78 -2.98 -3.53
N TYR A 117 -13.40 -4.10 -3.90
CA TYR A 117 -12.71 -5.38 -4.04
C TYR A 117 -12.53 -5.74 -5.50
N TYR A 118 -11.37 -6.32 -5.80
CA TYR A 118 -11.07 -6.89 -7.09
C TYR A 118 -10.78 -8.39 -6.97
N ASP A 119 -11.71 -9.20 -7.44
CA ASP A 119 -11.59 -10.66 -7.41
C ASP A 119 -10.45 -11.11 -8.32
N LEU A 120 -9.44 -11.78 -7.72
CA LEU A 120 -8.23 -12.17 -8.42
C LEU A 120 -8.45 -13.31 -9.41
N LYS A 121 -9.53 -14.09 -9.28
CA LYS A 121 -9.88 -15.20 -10.17
C LYS A 121 -10.82 -14.74 -11.27
N THR A 122 -11.96 -14.14 -10.91
CA THR A 122 -13.00 -13.73 -11.86
C THR A 122 -12.73 -12.38 -12.49
N LYS A 123 -11.80 -11.60 -11.92
CA LYS A 123 -11.42 -10.27 -12.39
C LYS A 123 -12.60 -9.30 -12.40
N LYS A 124 -13.58 -9.52 -11.52
CA LYS A 124 -14.74 -8.65 -11.28
C LYS A 124 -14.39 -7.60 -10.24
N ILE A 125 -14.91 -6.40 -10.44
CA ILE A 125 -14.77 -5.29 -9.50
C ILE A 125 -16.11 -5.11 -8.79
N SER A 126 -16.09 -5.01 -7.46
CA SER A 126 -17.29 -4.76 -6.67
C SER A 126 -17.84 -3.35 -6.92
N LYS A 127 -19.09 -3.10 -6.52
CA LYS A 127 -19.53 -1.71 -6.33
C LYS A 127 -18.74 -1.08 -5.17
N PRO A 128 -18.45 0.22 -5.22
CA PRO A 128 -17.89 0.93 -4.07
C PRO A 128 -18.82 0.82 -2.86
N TYR A 129 -18.25 0.59 -1.69
CA TYR A 129 -18.97 0.55 -0.42
C TYR A 129 -18.27 1.46 0.61
N ARG A 130 -18.95 1.80 1.70
CA ARG A 130 -18.38 2.62 2.77
C ARG A 130 -17.30 1.84 3.51
N ASP A 131 -16.13 2.42 3.67
CA ASP A 131 -14.97 1.77 4.28
C ASP A 131 -14.26 2.72 5.25
N PHE A 132 -13.32 2.21 6.03
CA PHE A 132 -12.46 2.99 6.88
C PHE A 132 -11.11 2.29 7.03
N ILE A 133 -10.04 3.09 7.03
CA ILE A 133 -8.69 2.57 7.27
C ILE A 133 -8.46 2.51 8.77
N LEU A 134 -8.05 1.34 9.25
CA LEU A 134 -7.59 1.14 10.62
C LEU A 134 -6.07 1.36 10.72
N PRO A 135 -5.55 1.83 11.87
CA PRO A 135 -4.11 1.85 12.12
C PRO A 135 -3.49 0.47 11.94
N ASP A 136 -2.25 0.43 11.44
CA ASP A 136 -1.47 -0.80 11.47
C ASP A 136 -1.24 -1.21 12.93
N LEU A 137 -1.45 -2.49 13.25
CA LEU A 137 -1.16 -3.07 14.57
C LEU A 137 0.37 -3.17 14.83
#